data_AF-A0A938H0V0-F1
#
_entry.id   AF-A0A938H0V0-F1
#
_cell.length_a   1.000
_cell.length_b   1.000
_cell.length_c   1.000
_cell.angle_alpha   90.00
_cell.angle_beta   90.00
_cell.angle_gamma   90.00
#
_symmetry.space_group_name_H-M   'P 1'
#
loop_
_entity.id
_entity.type
_entity.pdbx_description
1 polymer ?
#
loop_
_entity_poly.entity_id
_entity_poly.type
_entity_poly.pdbx_seq_one_letter_code
_entity_poly.pdbx_strand_id
1 'polypeptide(L)'
;MSTSISGNHIRVSPPTDPTVAPDASAQPIQPRYPGIRVTCNGNQLVAQYVEARITEGGVFYPITPSTEGGELYQQSYAQGELTVWGQQKVAIEAEGEHAAQGGATAFAVTGRRTVNFTSGQGIVYAMEQYYHAPGKFSTMVLEIGARALTKHALNVHCGHDDFYAALDTGWTMMIAKDAQQAADQAIILRRVNELSLNPGMNIQDGMLTTHSERMYLAPEAGLLREFLGAVDDLI
;
A
#
# COMPACT_ATOMS: atom_id res chain seq x y z
N MET A 1 -14.23 10.60 40.08
CA MET A 1 -13.14 10.43 39.09
C MET A 1 -12.72 8.97 39.09
N SER A 2 -13.05 8.25 38.02
CA SER A 2 -12.48 6.96 37.66
C SER A 2 -12.97 6.68 36.24
N THR A 3 -12.16 7.09 35.26
CA THR A 3 -12.34 6.88 33.83
C THR A 3 -12.20 5.41 33.48
N SER A 4 -13.23 4.80 32.87
CA SER A 4 -13.10 3.46 32.28
C SER A 4 -12.50 3.58 30.88
N ILE A 5 -11.30 3.04 30.69
CA ILE A 5 -10.70 2.84 29.37
C ILE A 5 -11.25 1.52 28.84
N SER A 6 -12.16 1.58 27.86
CA SER A 6 -12.64 0.40 27.14
C SER A 6 -11.61 0.01 26.08
N GLY A 7 -10.59 -0.75 26.48
CA GLY A 7 -9.62 -1.36 25.57
C GLY A 7 -10.26 -2.52 24.81
N ASN A 8 -10.30 -2.42 23.49
CA ASN A 8 -10.75 -3.49 22.60
C ASN A 8 -9.63 -4.54 22.50
N HIS A 9 -9.58 -5.46 23.46
CA HIS A 9 -8.61 -6.56 23.45
C HIS A 9 -8.92 -7.52 22.30
N ILE A 10 -8.03 -7.58 21.31
CA ILE A 10 -7.96 -8.68 20.35
C ILE A 10 -7.73 -9.96 21.16
N ARG A 11 -8.74 -10.82 21.26
CA ARG A 11 -8.62 -12.12 21.95
C ARG A 11 -7.70 -13.02 21.13
N VAL A 12 -6.46 -13.15 21.57
CA VAL A 12 -5.58 -14.22 21.09
C VAL A 12 -6.02 -15.50 21.78
N SER A 13 -6.50 -16.48 21.00
CA SER A 13 -6.86 -17.80 21.50
C SER A 13 -5.61 -18.50 22.06
N PRO A 14 -5.72 -19.24 23.18
CA PRO A 14 -4.59 -20.02 23.69
C PRO A 14 -4.17 -21.09 22.68
N PRO A 15 -2.90 -21.52 22.69
CA PRO A 15 -2.41 -22.58 21.82
C PRO A 15 -3.20 -23.88 22.08
N THR A 16 -3.80 -24.43 21.03
CA THR A 16 -4.58 -25.66 21.08
C THR A 16 -3.67 -26.86 21.32
N ASP A 17 -3.97 -27.63 22.37
CA ASP A 17 -3.33 -28.92 22.66
C ASP A 17 -3.53 -29.87 21.45
N PRO A 18 -2.45 -30.40 20.84
CA PRO A 18 -2.54 -31.25 19.64
C PRO A 18 -3.25 -32.60 19.88
N THR A 19 -3.62 -32.92 21.12
CA THR A 19 -4.36 -34.14 21.47
C THR A 19 -5.88 -33.97 21.49
N VAL A 20 -6.40 -32.74 21.37
CA VAL A 20 -7.84 -32.46 21.33
C VAL A 20 -8.31 -32.47 19.88
N ALA A 21 -9.18 -33.42 19.52
CA ALA A 21 -9.84 -33.43 18.21
C ALA A 21 -10.56 -32.08 17.99
N PRO A 22 -10.42 -31.44 16.81
CA PRO A 22 -11.07 -30.16 16.55
C PRO A 22 -12.58 -30.30 16.75
N ASP A 23 -13.14 -29.44 17.59
CA ASP A 23 -14.57 -29.40 17.86
C ASP A 23 -15.33 -29.13 16.55
N ALA A 24 -15.90 -30.19 15.97
CA ALA A 24 -16.65 -30.15 14.73
C ALA A 24 -17.98 -29.36 14.82
N SER A 25 -18.31 -28.82 16.00
CA SER A 25 -19.49 -27.99 16.24
C SER A 25 -19.22 -26.48 16.20
N ALA A 26 -17.96 -26.06 16.07
CA ALA A 26 -17.62 -24.64 15.91
C ALA A 26 -18.06 -24.14 14.53
N GLN A 27 -19.17 -23.40 14.49
CA GLN A 27 -19.61 -22.65 13.30
C GLN A 27 -18.43 -21.79 12.82
N PRO A 28 -18.11 -21.78 11.51
CA PRO A 28 -17.02 -20.95 11.01
C PRO A 28 -17.32 -19.49 11.35
N ILE A 29 -16.39 -18.83 12.05
CA ILE A 29 -16.52 -17.42 12.42
C ILE A 29 -16.58 -16.63 11.11
N GLN A 30 -17.77 -16.11 10.77
CA GLN A 30 -17.91 -15.26 9.60
C GLN A 30 -17.24 -13.91 9.92
N PRO A 31 -16.23 -13.49 9.15
CA PRO A 31 -15.60 -12.19 9.37
C PRO A 31 -16.62 -11.09 9.12
N ARG A 32 -16.55 -10.03 9.94
CA ARG A 32 -17.42 -8.85 9.80
C ARG A 32 -17.27 -8.18 8.42
N TYR A 33 -16.07 -8.23 7.87
CA TYR A 33 -15.70 -7.73 6.55
C TYR A 33 -15.14 -8.90 5.72
N PRO A 34 -16.01 -9.65 5.00
CA PRO A 34 -15.59 -10.80 4.20
C PRO A 34 -14.88 -10.44 2.89
N GLY A 35 -14.88 -9.17 2.48
CA GLY A 35 -14.35 -8.69 1.22
C GLY A 35 -15.34 -8.81 0.06
N ILE A 36 -15.17 -7.94 -0.93
CA ILE A 36 -16.00 -7.87 -2.15
C ILE A 36 -15.29 -8.63 -3.26
N ARG A 37 -15.95 -9.64 -3.82
CA ARG A 37 -15.38 -10.40 -4.95
C ARG A 37 -15.25 -9.52 -6.19
N VAL A 38 -14.03 -9.43 -6.70
CA VAL A 38 -13.69 -8.70 -7.92
C VAL A 38 -12.75 -9.54 -8.78
N THR A 39 -12.86 -9.43 -10.09
CA THR A 39 -11.89 -10.00 -11.04
C THR A 39 -11.02 -8.87 -11.54
N CYS A 40 -9.76 -8.86 -11.15
CA CYS A 40 -8.81 -7.81 -11.50
C CYS A 40 -7.37 -8.36 -11.43
N ASN A 41 -6.41 -7.57 -11.92
CA ASN A 41 -4.98 -7.84 -11.72
C ASN A 41 -4.47 -7.22 -10.40
N GLY A 42 -3.19 -7.43 -10.09
CA GLY A 42 -2.58 -6.95 -8.84
C GLY A 42 -2.45 -5.43 -8.75
N ASN A 43 -2.07 -4.77 -9.85
CA ASN A 43 -2.03 -3.30 -9.92
C ASN A 43 -3.40 -2.69 -9.65
N GLN A 44 -4.45 -3.23 -10.29
CA GLN A 44 -5.84 -2.80 -10.09
C GLN A 44 -6.29 -2.99 -8.65
N LEU A 45 -6.02 -4.17 -8.06
CA LEU A 45 -6.42 -4.44 -6.68
C LEU A 45 -5.78 -3.44 -5.70
N VAL A 46 -4.50 -3.14 -5.85
CA VAL A 46 -3.79 -2.16 -5.01
C VAL A 46 -4.22 -0.72 -5.34
N ALA A 47 -4.06 -0.29 -6.59
CA ALA A 47 -4.23 1.11 -6.97
C ALA A 47 -5.69 1.57 -6.90
N GLN A 48 -6.62 0.80 -7.49
CA GLN A 48 -8.02 1.19 -7.61
C GLN A 48 -8.83 0.82 -6.36
N TYR A 49 -8.67 -0.41 -5.86
CA TYR A 49 -9.51 -0.90 -4.75
C TYR A 49 -8.98 -0.56 -3.36
N VAL A 50 -7.73 -0.10 -3.23
CA VAL A 50 -7.14 0.35 -1.95
C VAL A 50 -6.72 1.81 -2.05
N GLU A 51 -5.66 2.10 -2.78
CA GLU A 51 -4.94 3.38 -2.73
C GLU A 51 -5.80 4.58 -3.10
N ALA A 52 -6.45 4.54 -4.27
CA ALA A 52 -7.37 5.58 -4.72
C ALA A 52 -8.54 5.83 -3.77
N ARG A 53 -8.86 4.90 -2.87
CA ARG A 53 -9.94 5.03 -1.90
C ARG A 53 -9.49 5.57 -0.55
N ILE A 54 -8.19 5.59 -0.26
CA ILE A 54 -7.67 5.97 1.06
C ILE A 54 -6.65 7.09 1.07
N THR A 55 -6.10 7.48 -0.08
CA THR A 55 -5.16 8.61 -0.18
C THR A 55 -5.79 9.89 -0.71
N GLU A 56 -5.21 11.00 -0.29
CA GLU A 56 -5.57 12.35 -0.72
C GLU A 56 -4.61 12.87 -1.79
N GLY A 57 -3.50 12.17 -2.05
CA GLY A 57 -2.52 12.57 -3.06
C GLY A 57 -1.80 11.38 -3.71
N GLY A 58 -1.71 11.41 -5.03
CA GLY A 58 -0.83 10.54 -5.81
C GLY A 58 0.16 11.41 -6.58
N VAL A 59 1.45 11.20 -6.38
CA VAL A 59 2.50 11.84 -7.19
C VAL A 59 3.35 10.74 -7.78
N PHE A 60 3.36 10.61 -9.11
CA PHE A 60 3.89 9.44 -9.79
C PHE A 60 4.52 9.80 -11.14
N TYR A 61 5.25 8.84 -11.70
CA TYR A 61 5.80 8.89 -13.05
C TYR A 61 5.71 7.50 -13.70
N PRO A 62 5.34 7.40 -14.99
CA PRO A 62 5.10 6.11 -15.62
C PRO A 62 6.39 5.31 -15.82
N ILE A 63 6.43 4.09 -15.26
CA ILE A 63 7.47 3.09 -15.51
C ILE A 63 6.89 1.67 -15.42
N THR A 64 7.05 0.85 -16.46
CA THR A 64 6.53 -0.53 -16.46
C THR A 64 7.24 -1.36 -15.38
N PRO A 65 6.58 -2.28 -14.64
CA PRO A 65 5.15 -2.62 -14.66
C PRO A 65 4.24 -1.80 -13.72
N SER A 66 4.71 -0.73 -13.07
CA SER A 66 3.90 0.07 -12.14
C SER A 66 3.08 1.19 -12.80
N THR A 67 3.29 1.47 -14.11
CA THR A 67 2.56 2.52 -14.86
C THR A 67 1.04 2.48 -14.63
N GLU A 68 0.45 1.29 -14.68
CA GLU A 68 -0.99 1.10 -14.51
C GLU A 68 -1.50 1.64 -13.16
N GLY A 69 -0.68 1.58 -12.10
CA GLY A 69 -1.06 2.14 -10.80
C GLY A 69 -1.31 3.65 -10.84
N GLY A 70 -0.41 4.38 -11.48
CA GLY A 70 -0.56 5.83 -11.69
C GLY A 70 -1.73 6.16 -12.62
N GLU A 71 -1.92 5.39 -13.70
CA GLU A 71 -3.05 5.56 -14.63
C GLU A 71 -4.40 5.38 -13.94
N LEU A 72 -4.55 4.34 -13.13
CA LEU A 72 -5.78 4.07 -12.37
C LEU A 72 -6.04 5.16 -11.33
N TYR A 73 -4.99 5.64 -10.65
CA TYR A 73 -5.11 6.73 -9.69
C TYR A 73 -5.52 8.05 -10.36
N GLN A 74 -4.89 8.38 -11.49
CA GLN A 74 -5.23 9.52 -12.32
C GLN A 74 -6.67 9.44 -12.82
N GLN A 75 -7.12 8.25 -13.22
CA GLN A 75 -8.50 8.01 -13.66
C GLN A 75 -9.50 8.26 -12.52
N SER A 76 -9.24 7.73 -11.32
CA SER A 76 -10.07 7.96 -10.13
C SER A 76 -10.18 9.45 -9.80
N TYR A 77 -9.07 10.20 -9.90
CA TYR A 77 -9.06 11.65 -9.76
C TYR A 77 -9.92 12.34 -10.84
N ALA A 78 -9.73 12.00 -12.12
CA ALA A 78 -10.45 12.61 -13.23
C ALA A 78 -11.97 12.35 -13.18
N GLN A 79 -12.38 11.22 -12.60
CA GLN A 79 -13.79 10.88 -12.39
C GLN A 79 -14.41 11.56 -11.16
N GLY A 80 -13.62 12.29 -10.38
CA GLY A 80 -14.08 12.96 -9.15
C GLY A 80 -14.43 11.98 -8.03
N GLU A 81 -13.87 10.77 -8.05
CA GLU A 81 -14.10 9.80 -6.99
C GLU A 81 -13.51 10.31 -5.67
N LEU A 82 -14.28 10.22 -4.60
CA LEU A 82 -13.86 10.63 -3.27
C LEU A 82 -13.22 9.46 -2.51
N THR A 83 -12.41 9.77 -1.50
CA THR A 83 -11.93 8.76 -0.55
C THR A 83 -13.09 8.13 0.23
N VAL A 84 -12.85 7.06 0.98
CA VAL A 84 -13.86 6.48 1.86
C VAL A 84 -14.36 7.46 2.93
N TRP A 85 -13.64 8.55 3.21
CA TRP A 85 -14.05 9.63 4.11
C TRP A 85 -14.70 10.82 3.39
N GLY A 86 -14.94 10.73 2.08
CA GLY A 86 -15.57 11.81 1.30
C GLY A 86 -14.64 12.96 0.93
N GLN A 87 -13.32 12.77 1.05
CA GLN A 87 -12.34 13.80 0.70
C GLN A 87 -11.97 13.73 -0.78
N GLN A 88 -11.66 14.87 -1.37
CA GLN A 88 -11.07 14.94 -2.70
C GLN A 88 -9.60 14.51 -2.64
N LYS A 89 -9.09 14.04 -3.78
CA LYS A 89 -7.68 13.69 -3.96
C LYS A 89 -7.05 14.59 -5.02
N VAL A 90 -5.72 14.66 -5.01
CA VAL A 90 -4.92 15.22 -6.10
C VAL A 90 -4.13 14.11 -6.78
N ALA A 91 -3.93 14.23 -8.08
CA ALA A 91 -3.09 13.33 -8.86
C ALA A 91 -2.13 14.17 -9.72
N ILE A 92 -0.84 13.90 -9.61
CA ILE A 92 0.23 14.68 -10.25
C ILE A 92 1.16 13.71 -10.96
N GLU A 93 1.18 13.79 -12.29
CA GLU A 93 2.23 13.20 -13.11
C GLU A 93 3.43 14.16 -13.12
N ALA A 94 4.54 13.72 -12.53
CA ALA A 94 5.78 14.51 -12.48
C ALA A 94 6.58 14.39 -13.80
N GLU A 95 7.71 15.06 -13.90
CA GLU A 95 8.63 14.97 -15.04
C GLU A 95 9.58 13.76 -14.97
N GLY A 96 9.69 13.10 -13.81
CA GLY A 96 10.52 11.92 -13.59
C GLY A 96 10.35 11.32 -12.19
N GLU A 97 10.88 10.12 -11.95
CA GLU A 97 10.67 9.40 -10.68
C GLU A 97 11.30 10.10 -9.47
N HIS A 98 12.42 10.81 -9.68
CA HIS A 98 13.04 11.64 -8.64
C HIS A 98 12.07 12.75 -8.15
N ALA A 99 11.49 13.51 -9.08
CA ALA A 99 10.50 14.54 -8.76
C ALA A 99 9.20 13.95 -8.20
N ALA A 100 8.75 12.82 -8.73
CA ALA A 100 7.58 12.11 -8.21
C ALA A 100 7.77 11.73 -6.74
N GLN A 101 8.91 11.14 -6.38
CA GLN A 101 9.20 10.75 -5.01
C GLN A 101 9.36 11.95 -4.07
N GLY A 102 10.00 13.03 -4.54
CA GLY A 102 10.12 14.27 -3.78
C GLY A 102 8.78 14.95 -3.54
N GLY A 103 7.94 15.04 -4.56
CA GLY A 103 6.59 15.58 -4.47
C GLY A 103 5.70 14.73 -3.55
N ALA A 104 5.77 13.41 -3.63
CA ALA A 104 5.04 12.51 -2.74
C ALA A 104 5.46 12.69 -1.28
N THR A 105 6.77 12.77 -1.03
CA THR A 105 7.32 13.03 0.32
C THR A 105 6.84 14.40 0.82
N ALA A 106 6.91 15.44 -0.01
CA ALA A 106 6.48 16.79 0.34
C ALA A 106 4.98 16.85 0.66
N PHE A 107 4.14 16.14 -0.10
CA PHE A 107 2.70 16.10 0.16
C PHE A 107 2.38 15.34 1.45
N ALA A 108 3.06 14.21 1.71
CA ALA A 108 2.87 13.41 2.91
C ALA A 108 3.18 14.19 4.20
N VAL A 109 4.26 14.97 4.23
CA VAL A 109 4.62 15.77 5.41
C VAL A 109 3.64 16.92 5.69
N THR A 110 2.70 17.21 4.79
CA THR A 110 1.58 18.13 5.08
C THR A 110 0.46 17.49 5.93
N GLY A 111 0.65 16.24 6.36
CA GLY A 111 -0.32 15.48 7.15
C GLY A 111 -1.35 14.74 6.30
N ARG A 112 -1.10 14.56 4.99
CA ARG A 112 -2.03 13.91 4.06
C ARG A 112 -1.55 12.52 3.69
N ARG A 113 -2.49 11.59 3.50
CA ARG A 113 -2.16 10.24 3.02
C ARG A 113 -1.75 10.30 1.55
N THR A 114 -0.53 9.88 1.26
CA THR A 114 0.08 9.99 -0.08
C THR A 114 0.56 8.64 -0.60
N VAL A 115 0.43 8.43 -1.91
CA VAL A 115 0.97 7.28 -2.65
C VAL A 115 1.86 7.71 -3.80
N ASN A 116 2.83 6.86 -4.12
CA ASN A 116 3.61 6.89 -5.36
C ASN A 116 3.69 5.44 -5.90
N PHE A 117 3.83 5.29 -7.21
CA PHE A 117 3.94 4.00 -7.91
C PHE A 117 5.25 3.98 -8.70
N THR A 118 6.11 2.98 -8.49
CA THR A 118 7.38 2.89 -9.22
C THR A 118 7.88 1.46 -9.39
N SER A 119 8.90 1.29 -10.21
CA SER A 119 9.54 0.02 -10.55
C SER A 119 10.96 0.23 -11.06
N GLY A 120 11.86 -0.72 -10.82
CA GLY A 120 13.11 -0.83 -11.57
C GLY A 120 14.00 0.41 -11.49
N GLN A 121 14.25 1.02 -12.66
CA GLN A 121 15.14 2.19 -12.77
C GLN A 121 14.62 3.41 -11.99
N GLY A 122 13.30 3.51 -11.80
CA GLY A 122 12.69 4.61 -11.08
C GLY A 122 13.16 4.72 -9.64
N ILE A 123 13.35 3.59 -8.97
CA ILE A 123 13.86 3.53 -7.60
C ILE A 123 15.29 4.08 -7.55
N VAL A 124 16.19 3.56 -8.38
CA VAL A 124 17.59 4.02 -8.36
C VAL A 124 17.73 5.49 -8.82
N TYR A 125 16.85 5.97 -9.70
CA TYR A 125 16.82 7.37 -10.10
C TYR A 125 16.37 8.30 -8.96
N ALA A 126 15.47 7.85 -8.09
CA ALA A 126 14.94 8.60 -6.96
C ALA A 126 15.70 8.38 -5.63
N MET A 127 16.87 7.72 -5.64
CA MET A 127 17.54 7.23 -4.43
C MET A 127 17.76 8.30 -3.34
N GLU A 128 18.17 9.50 -3.74
CA GLU A 128 18.36 10.64 -2.82
C GLU A 128 17.08 10.96 -2.02
N GLN A 129 15.92 10.86 -2.66
CA GLN A 129 14.64 11.17 -2.03
C GLN A 129 14.25 10.12 -0.98
N TYR A 130 14.67 8.86 -1.15
CA TYR A 130 14.43 7.82 -0.16
C TYR A 130 15.23 8.02 1.12
N TYR A 131 16.48 8.50 1.07
CA TYR A 131 17.29 8.73 2.27
C TYR A 131 16.71 9.81 3.19
N HIS A 132 16.13 10.89 2.64
CA HIS A 132 15.62 11.97 3.48
C HIS A 132 14.17 11.77 3.92
N ALA A 133 13.41 10.87 3.30
CA ALA A 133 11.99 10.67 3.63
C ALA A 133 11.76 10.20 5.08
N PRO A 134 12.53 9.22 5.63
CA PRO A 134 12.47 8.87 7.04
C PRO A 134 12.89 10.02 7.96
N GLY A 135 13.93 10.77 7.60
CA GLY A 135 14.38 11.93 8.38
C GLY A 135 13.38 13.08 8.45
N LYS A 136 12.38 13.09 7.55
CA LYS A 136 11.25 14.02 7.54
C LYS A 136 9.99 13.44 8.18
N PHE A 137 10.06 12.22 8.72
CA PHE A 137 8.92 11.49 9.26
C PHE A 137 7.75 11.35 8.28
N SER A 138 8.07 11.21 6.99
CA SER A 138 7.05 10.95 5.96
C SER A 138 6.40 9.60 6.23
N THR A 139 5.08 9.52 6.24
CA THR A 139 4.32 8.28 6.47
C THR A 139 3.78 7.68 5.17
N MET A 140 4.28 8.14 4.03
CA MET A 140 3.83 7.69 2.71
C MET A 140 4.06 6.19 2.49
N VAL A 141 3.26 5.63 1.57
CA VAL A 141 3.49 4.29 1.02
C VAL A 141 3.92 4.41 -0.44
N LEU A 142 5.00 3.71 -0.77
CA LEU A 142 5.47 3.51 -2.13
C LEU A 142 5.02 2.12 -2.60
N GLU A 143 4.20 2.08 -3.63
CA GLU A 143 3.73 0.85 -4.26
C GLU A 143 4.72 0.44 -5.35
N ILE A 144 5.33 -0.74 -5.21
CA ILE A 144 6.42 -1.22 -6.05
C ILE A 144 6.01 -2.46 -6.82
N GLY A 145 6.06 -2.37 -8.14
CA GLY A 145 6.11 -3.54 -9.01
C GLY A 145 7.57 -3.98 -9.20
N ALA A 146 8.08 -4.88 -8.37
CA ALA A 146 9.50 -5.23 -8.34
C ALA A 146 9.99 -5.71 -9.71
N ARG A 147 11.00 -5.03 -10.25
CA ARG A 147 11.49 -5.19 -11.61
C ARG A 147 13.01 -5.24 -11.63
N ALA A 148 13.55 -6.12 -12.45
CA ALA A 148 14.99 -6.23 -12.63
C ALA A 148 15.63 -4.89 -13.04
N LEU A 149 16.78 -4.55 -12.41
CA LEU A 149 17.59 -3.43 -12.87
C LEU A 149 18.27 -3.76 -14.20
N THR A 150 18.33 -2.76 -15.09
CA THR A 150 19.08 -2.84 -16.34
C THR A 150 20.56 -2.99 -16.02
N LYS A 151 21.15 -4.12 -16.43
CA LYS A 151 22.59 -4.39 -16.33
C LYS A 151 23.18 -4.49 -17.73
N HIS A 152 23.37 -5.70 -18.23
CA HIS A 152 23.83 -5.94 -19.60
C HIS A 152 22.74 -5.68 -20.66
N ALA A 153 21.46 -5.84 -20.27
CA ALA A 153 20.29 -5.62 -21.12
C ALA A 153 19.12 -5.12 -20.28
N LEU A 154 18.17 -4.42 -20.93
CA LEU A 154 16.91 -4.01 -20.32
C LEU A 154 16.06 -5.25 -20.02
N ASN A 155 15.51 -5.31 -18.81
CA ASN A 155 14.55 -6.34 -18.41
C ASN A 155 13.33 -5.67 -17.75
N VAL A 156 12.16 -5.84 -18.35
CA VAL A 156 10.89 -5.30 -17.83
C VAL A 156 10.16 -6.26 -16.88
N HIS A 157 10.70 -7.47 -16.69
CA HIS A 157 10.13 -8.50 -15.83
C HIS A 157 10.68 -8.45 -14.40
N CYS A 158 10.12 -9.30 -13.55
CA CYS A 158 10.45 -9.40 -12.14
C CYS A 158 11.96 -9.55 -11.89
N GLY A 159 12.42 -8.76 -10.92
CA GLY A 159 13.70 -8.86 -10.23
C GLY A 159 13.56 -8.04 -8.95
N HIS A 160 14.30 -8.42 -7.91
CA HIS A 160 14.23 -7.75 -6.60
C HIS A 160 15.41 -6.81 -6.36
N ASP A 161 16.31 -6.70 -7.34
CA ASP A 161 17.51 -5.87 -7.21
C ASP A 161 17.22 -4.37 -7.29
N ASP A 162 16.01 -3.96 -7.64
CA ASP A 162 15.57 -2.57 -7.61
C ASP A 162 15.27 -2.07 -6.20
N PHE A 163 14.30 -2.65 -5.49
CA PHE A 163 13.99 -2.23 -4.12
C PHE A 163 15.09 -2.61 -3.14
N TYR A 164 15.82 -3.72 -3.36
CA TYR A 164 17.00 -4.03 -2.55
C TYR A 164 18.11 -2.99 -2.70
N ALA A 165 18.15 -2.22 -3.80
CA ALA A 165 19.09 -1.10 -3.92
C ALA A 165 18.81 0.01 -2.89
N ALA A 166 17.59 0.08 -2.34
CA ALA A 166 17.19 1.05 -1.32
C ALA A 166 17.17 0.45 0.11
N LEU A 167 17.74 -0.74 0.32
CA LEU A 167 17.65 -1.48 1.59
C LEU A 167 18.16 -0.69 2.80
N ASP A 168 19.19 0.15 2.61
CA ASP A 168 19.84 0.94 3.64
C ASP A 168 19.17 2.30 3.90
N THR A 169 18.10 2.64 3.16
CA THR A 169 17.41 3.94 3.27
C THR A 169 16.57 4.08 4.56
N GLY A 170 16.32 2.98 5.29
CA GLY A 170 15.54 2.99 6.53
C GLY A 170 14.02 2.88 6.35
N TRP A 171 13.54 2.57 5.14
CA TRP A 171 12.13 2.35 4.86
C TRP A 171 11.64 1.00 5.39
N THR A 172 10.37 0.96 5.84
CA THR A 172 9.70 -0.31 6.17
C THR A 172 9.36 -1.04 4.87
N MET A 173 9.92 -2.22 4.61
CA MET A 173 9.68 -2.97 3.37
C MET A 173 8.83 -4.21 3.63
N MET A 174 7.70 -4.36 2.93
CA MET A 174 6.87 -5.57 2.95
C MET A 174 6.76 -6.15 1.55
N ILE A 175 7.00 -7.45 1.43
CA ILE A 175 6.94 -8.18 0.16
C ILE A 175 5.70 -9.08 0.18
N ALA A 176 4.88 -8.96 -0.87
CA ALA A 176 3.67 -9.73 -1.06
C ALA A 176 3.94 -11.01 -1.85
N LYS A 177 3.37 -12.12 -1.42
CA LYS A 177 3.36 -13.39 -2.15
C LYS A 177 2.37 -13.37 -3.32
N ASP A 178 1.28 -12.63 -3.19
CA ASP A 178 0.24 -12.50 -4.22
C ASP A 178 -0.45 -11.13 -4.11
N ALA A 179 -1.34 -10.83 -5.07
CA ALA A 179 -2.00 -9.54 -5.15
C ALA A 179 -2.94 -9.28 -3.97
N GLN A 180 -3.59 -10.32 -3.42
CA GLN A 180 -4.44 -10.16 -2.24
C GLN A 180 -3.59 -9.69 -1.06
N GLN A 181 -2.46 -10.34 -0.83
CA GLN A 181 -1.52 -9.94 0.20
C GLN A 181 -0.96 -8.53 -0.06
N ALA A 182 -0.70 -8.15 -1.32
CA ALA A 182 -0.24 -6.80 -1.66
C ALA A 182 -1.28 -5.74 -1.27
N ALA A 183 -2.57 -5.98 -1.55
CA ALA A 183 -3.65 -5.07 -1.18
C ALA A 183 -3.85 -5.00 0.34
N ASP A 184 -3.78 -6.12 1.04
CA ASP A 184 -3.88 -6.17 2.50
C ASP A 184 -2.67 -5.47 3.15
N GLN A 185 -1.47 -5.68 2.61
CA GLN A 185 -0.24 -5.04 3.05
C GLN A 185 -0.26 -3.53 2.84
N ALA A 186 -0.80 -3.02 1.73
CA ALA A 186 -0.94 -1.58 1.51
C ALA A 186 -1.72 -0.91 2.66
N ILE A 187 -2.79 -1.55 3.14
CA ILE A 187 -3.60 -1.06 4.27
C ILE A 187 -2.83 -1.16 5.58
N ILE A 188 -2.21 -2.32 5.86
CA ILE A 188 -1.44 -2.56 7.08
C ILE A 188 -0.27 -1.58 7.18
N LEU A 189 0.47 -1.39 6.09
CA LEU A 189 1.68 -0.58 6.05
C LEU A 189 1.38 0.87 6.41
N ARG A 190 0.24 1.41 5.95
CA ARG A 190 -0.20 2.76 6.32
C ARG A 190 -0.35 2.92 7.82
N ARG A 191 -1.08 2.01 8.46
CA ARG A 191 -1.28 2.05 9.91
C ARG A 191 0.06 1.93 10.65
N VAL A 192 0.94 1.05 10.19
CA VAL A 192 2.29 0.91 10.76
C VAL A 192 3.09 2.20 10.61
N ASN A 193 3.15 2.75 9.41
CA ASN A 193 3.90 3.96 9.07
C ASN A 193 3.42 5.18 9.84
N GLU A 194 2.11 5.37 9.99
CA GLU A 194 1.50 6.43 10.79
C GLU A 194 1.86 6.32 12.27
N LEU A 195 1.90 5.10 12.82
CA LEU A 195 2.28 4.86 14.22
C LEU A 195 3.79 4.95 14.45
N SER A 196 4.61 4.52 13.49
CA SER A 196 6.07 4.52 13.60
C SER A 196 6.73 5.80 13.10
N LEU A 197 5.95 6.70 12.48
CA LEU A 197 6.44 7.91 11.81
C LEU A 197 7.55 7.60 10.78
N ASN A 198 7.36 6.54 10.00
CA ASN A 198 8.33 6.05 9.02
C ASN A 198 7.65 5.76 7.68
N PRO A 199 8.30 5.96 6.52
CA PRO A 199 7.71 5.61 5.24
C PRO A 199 7.86 4.10 4.97
N GLY A 200 7.07 3.59 4.03
CA GLY A 200 7.07 2.16 3.72
C GLY A 200 6.96 1.85 2.24
N MET A 201 7.55 0.72 1.84
CA MET A 201 7.48 0.14 0.51
C MET A 201 6.61 -1.11 0.55
N ASN A 202 5.51 -1.08 -0.19
CA ASN A 202 4.68 -2.25 -0.43
C ASN A 202 5.07 -2.87 -1.77
N ILE A 203 5.58 -4.09 -1.75
CA ILE A 203 6.31 -4.67 -2.87
C ILE A 203 5.55 -5.89 -3.37
N GLN A 204 5.28 -5.93 -4.68
CA GLN A 204 4.73 -7.09 -5.37
C GLN A 204 5.56 -7.41 -6.63
N ASP A 205 5.66 -8.69 -6.98
CA ASP A 205 6.47 -9.12 -8.13
C ASP A 205 5.93 -8.57 -9.46
N GLY A 206 6.79 -7.85 -10.18
CA GLY A 206 6.46 -7.29 -11.49
C GLY A 206 6.10 -8.35 -12.52
N MET A 207 5.00 -8.16 -13.24
CA MET A 207 4.34 -9.09 -14.18
C MET A 207 3.76 -10.34 -13.52
N LEU A 208 4.50 -11.01 -12.63
CA LEU A 208 4.07 -12.25 -11.98
C LEU A 208 2.89 -12.05 -11.02
N THR A 209 2.87 -10.92 -10.30
CA THR A 209 1.80 -10.55 -9.37
C THR A 209 1.03 -9.34 -9.87
N THR A 210 1.74 -8.28 -10.30
CA THR A 210 1.09 -7.03 -10.73
C THR A 210 0.10 -7.22 -11.87
N HIS A 211 0.35 -8.17 -12.79
CA HIS A 211 -0.49 -8.44 -13.96
C HIS A 211 -1.22 -9.79 -13.87
N SER A 212 -1.24 -10.46 -12.71
CA SER A 212 -1.95 -11.74 -12.56
C SER A 212 -3.43 -11.50 -12.28
N GLU A 213 -4.25 -11.67 -13.31
CA GLU A 213 -5.71 -11.61 -13.19
C GLU A 213 -6.28 -12.85 -12.50
N ARG A 214 -6.98 -12.62 -11.39
CA ARG A 214 -7.72 -13.65 -10.65
C ARG A 214 -8.95 -13.03 -9.98
N MET A 215 -9.74 -13.86 -9.33
CA MET A 215 -10.74 -13.39 -8.38
C MET A 215 -10.06 -13.07 -7.04
N TYR A 216 -10.23 -11.84 -6.57
CA TYR A 216 -9.75 -11.35 -5.28
C TYR A 216 -10.89 -10.80 -4.44
N LEU A 217 -10.58 -10.47 -3.18
CA LEU A 217 -11.48 -9.88 -2.20
C LEU A 217 -11.05 -8.45 -1.93
N ALA A 218 -11.68 -7.49 -2.62
CA ALA A 218 -11.45 -6.08 -2.40
C ALA A 218 -12.01 -5.64 -1.02
N PRO A 219 -11.31 -4.75 -0.29
CA PRO A 219 -11.75 -4.35 1.04
C PRO A 219 -13.01 -3.48 0.99
N GLU A 220 -13.96 -3.73 1.88
CA GLU A 220 -15.13 -2.87 2.06
C GLU A 220 -14.72 -1.49 2.60
N ALA A 221 -15.48 -0.45 2.23
CA ALA A 221 -15.24 0.88 2.79
C ALA A 221 -15.38 0.91 4.32
N GLY A 222 -16.22 0.04 4.90
CA GLY A 222 -16.35 -0.09 6.34
C GLY A 222 -15.07 -0.60 7.01
N LEU A 223 -14.40 -1.59 6.43
CA LEU A 223 -13.12 -2.10 6.92
C LEU A 223 -12.05 -1.01 6.90
N LEU A 224 -11.92 -0.30 5.78
CA LEU A 224 -10.93 0.76 5.60
C LEU A 224 -11.11 1.88 6.64
N ARG A 225 -12.36 2.31 6.87
CA ARG A 225 -12.67 3.33 7.89
C ARG A 225 -12.37 2.85 9.31
N GLU A 226 -12.78 1.63 9.64
CA GLU A 226 -12.61 1.07 10.98
C GLU A 226 -11.13 0.81 11.32
N PHE A 227 -10.36 0.30 10.37
CA PHE A 227 -8.96 -0.06 10.60
C PHE A 227 -8.00 1.15 10.55
N LEU A 228 -8.17 2.05 9.57
CA LEU A 228 -7.26 3.18 9.37
C LEU A 228 -7.66 4.43 10.16
N GLY A 229 -8.94 4.60 10.48
CA GLY A 229 -9.46 5.87 11.00
C GLY A 229 -9.43 7.01 9.96
N ALA A 230 -10.16 8.09 10.23
CA ALA A 230 -10.06 9.32 9.46
C ALA A 230 -8.75 10.05 9.78
N VAL A 231 -8.26 10.86 8.84
CA VAL A 231 -7.05 11.67 9.04
C VAL A 231 -7.26 12.73 10.14
N ASP A 232 -8.51 13.19 10.32
CA ASP A 232 -8.90 14.17 11.34
C ASP A 232 -9.18 13.53 12.72
N ASP A 233 -9.15 12.20 12.84
CA ASP A 233 -9.34 11.54 14.12
C ASP A 233 -8.12 11.82 15.01
N LEU A 234 -8.33 12.47 16.15
CA LEU A 234 -7.29 12.64 17.16
C LEU A 234 -6.91 11.26 17.73
N ILE A 235 -5.64 10.89 17.56
CA ILE A 235 -5.03 9.70 18.18
C ILE A 235 -4.72 9.96 19.65
#